data_AF-A0A925REH2-F1
#
_entry.id   AF-A0A925REH2-F1
#
_cell.length_a   1.000
_cell.length_b   1.000
_cell.length_c   1.000
_cell.angle_alpha   90.00
_cell.angle_beta   90.00
_cell.angle_gamma   90.00
#
_symmetry.space_group_name_H-M   'P 1'
#
loop_
_entity.id
_entity.type
_entity.pdbx_description
1 polymer ?
#
loop_
_entity_poly.entity_id
_entity_poly.type
_entity_poly.pdbx_seq_one_letter_code
_entity_poly.pdbx_strand_id
1 'polypeptide(L)'
;MRDSAFHLPPAAILMMVIFSGCASSTSLIRDPSILVKDPLSIVGHPRIERNVARVVALWEPTTGKGLDDQNARGFAGQILFFGSGCETGARVHGTVNIYEYDNYDANSDEEPVLLHTFAFDPDAWEVHRGVGTFGHSYSVFIPYMKHHKDQVHCGLKVEFIMEDGRRISTGTTEVLLQGKRGRSEVSESTRGFVRQRQIGSNTEAMSSQAPSGETSSEPRTLNTLSIPLPKR
;
A
#
# COMPACT_ATOMS: atom_id res chain seq x y z
N MET A 1 -13.33 -63.60 21.95
CA MET A 1 -12.82 -64.80 21.26
C MET A 1 -13.73 -65.04 20.04
N ARG A 2 -13.18 -64.84 18.83
CA ARG A 2 -13.59 -65.40 17.52
C ARG A 2 -15.00 -65.02 17.01
N ASP A 3 -15.08 -64.20 15.96
CA ASP A 3 -15.24 -64.59 14.53
C ASP A 3 -16.58 -65.36 14.31
N SER A 4 -17.50 -65.04 13.40
CA SER A 4 -17.37 -64.56 12.02
C SER A 4 -18.74 -64.12 11.45
N ALA A 5 -18.65 -63.33 10.37
CA ALA A 5 -19.50 -63.38 9.16
C ALA A 5 -21.00 -63.06 9.27
N PHE A 6 -21.37 -61.84 8.86
CA PHE A 6 -22.65 -61.59 8.21
C PHE A 6 -22.44 -61.12 6.77
N HIS A 7 -23.01 -61.93 5.88
CA HIS A 7 -23.06 -61.82 4.43
C HIS A 7 -23.73 -60.52 3.95
N LEU A 8 -23.09 -59.84 2.99
CA LEU A 8 -23.73 -58.88 2.08
C LEU A 8 -24.58 -59.62 1.04
N PRO A 9 -25.79 -59.12 0.71
CA PRO A 9 -26.40 -59.33 -0.59
C PRO A 9 -26.23 -58.09 -1.50
N PRO A 10 -25.98 -58.28 -2.81
CA PRO A 10 -25.95 -57.20 -3.79
C PRO A 10 -27.36 -56.98 -4.35
N ALA A 11 -27.93 -55.80 -4.14
CA ALA A 11 -29.13 -55.38 -4.87
C ALA A 11 -29.00 -53.92 -5.27
N ALA A 12 -28.71 -53.76 -6.55
CA ALA A 12 -28.72 -52.50 -7.27
C ALA A 12 -30.08 -51.80 -7.12
N ILE A 13 -30.07 -50.57 -6.63
CA ILE A 13 -31.15 -49.60 -6.90
C ILE A 13 -30.47 -48.32 -7.38
N LEU A 14 -30.30 -48.29 -8.70
CA LEU A 14 -30.09 -47.10 -9.50
C LEU A 14 -31.36 -46.26 -9.40
N MET A 15 -31.36 -45.24 -8.54
CA MET A 15 -32.40 -44.21 -8.52
C MET A 15 -31.83 -42.91 -9.11
N MET A 16 -32.09 -42.73 -10.41
CA MET A 16 -32.03 -41.44 -11.09
C MET A 16 -32.99 -40.48 -10.40
N VAL A 17 -32.47 -39.42 -9.79
CA VAL A 17 -33.25 -38.23 -9.42
C VAL A 17 -32.89 -37.11 -10.39
N ILE A 18 -33.78 -36.87 -11.34
CA ILE A 18 -33.76 -35.74 -12.27
C ILE A 18 -34.86 -34.77 -11.83
N PHE A 19 -34.50 -33.63 -11.25
CA PHE A 19 -35.31 -32.42 -11.10
C PHE A 19 -34.31 -31.24 -11.04
N SER A 20 -34.04 -30.49 -12.11
CA SER A 20 -34.82 -29.45 -12.80
C SER A 20 -35.12 -28.19 -11.96
N GLY A 21 -34.58 -27.04 -12.42
CA GLY A 21 -34.89 -25.66 -11.98
C GLY A 21 -33.71 -24.95 -11.28
N CYS A 22 -33.24 -23.76 -11.64
CA CYS A 22 -33.68 -22.73 -12.58
C CYS A 22 -32.44 -22.04 -13.21
N ALA A 23 -32.42 -21.93 -14.54
CA ALA A 23 -31.52 -21.02 -15.24
C ALA A 23 -32.08 -19.60 -15.10
N SER A 24 -31.45 -18.78 -14.25
CA SER A 24 -31.76 -17.35 -14.23
C SER A 24 -31.19 -16.70 -15.48
N SER A 25 -32.11 -16.14 -16.25
CA SER A 25 -31.93 -15.46 -17.52
C SER A 25 -30.82 -14.42 -17.51
N THR A 26 -30.02 -14.51 -18.56
CA THR A 26 -29.26 -13.46 -19.23
C THR A 26 -29.86 -12.05 -19.08
N SER A 27 -29.17 -11.18 -18.35
CA SER A 27 -29.20 -9.73 -18.59
C SER A 27 -27.89 -9.31 -19.23
N LEU A 28 -27.75 -9.63 -20.52
CA LEU A 28 -26.80 -8.99 -21.43
C LEU A 28 -27.40 -7.64 -21.83
N ILE A 29 -27.19 -6.61 -21.02
CA ILE A 29 -27.22 -5.23 -21.50
C ILE A 29 -25.76 -4.78 -21.49
N ARG A 30 -25.13 -4.90 -22.66
CA ARG A 30 -23.82 -4.34 -22.96
C ARG A 30 -23.95 -2.82 -22.95
N ASP A 31 -23.29 -2.18 -21.99
CA ASP A 31 -23.03 -0.76 -22.03
C ASP A 31 -21.86 -0.52 -23.02
N PRO A 32 -22.07 0.13 -24.18
CA PRO A 32 -21.02 0.30 -25.19
C PRO A 32 -19.96 1.35 -24.77
N SER A 33 -20.13 1.99 -23.62
CA SER A 33 -19.23 3.02 -23.09
C SER A 33 -18.02 2.47 -22.32
N ILE A 34 -18.01 1.18 -21.97
CA ILE A 34 -16.87 0.53 -21.29
C ILE A 34 -15.79 0.07 -22.29
N LEU A 35 -16.10 0.03 -23.59
CA LEU A 35 -15.18 -0.47 -24.64
C LEU A 35 -14.09 0.54 -25.05
N VAL A 36 -14.13 1.78 -24.57
CA VAL A 36 -13.15 2.83 -24.95
C VAL A 36 -12.02 2.97 -23.95
N LYS A 37 -12.10 2.34 -22.77
CA LYS A 37 -11.14 2.64 -21.69
C LYS A 37 -9.88 1.79 -21.66
N ASP A 38 -9.85 0.61 -22.29
CA ASP A 38 -8.65 -0.26 -22.29
C ASP A 38 -8.55 -1.15 -23.55
N PRO A 39 -7.93 -0.68 -24.65
CA PRO A 39 -7.65 -1.51 -25.82
C PRO A 39 -6.64 -2.65 -25.56
N LEU A 40 -6.08 -2.76 -24.35
CA LEU A 40 -5.16 -3.83 -23.94
C LEU A 40 -5.82 -5.02 -23.22
N SER A 41 -7.12 -4.95 -22.88
CA SER A 41 -7.80 -5.99 -22.08
C SER A 41 -8.14 -7.28 -22.84
N ILE A 42 -7.86 -7.35 -24.15
CA ILE A 42 -8.29 -8.47 -25.02
C ILE A 42 -7.23 -9.58 -25.16
N VAL A 43 -6.02 -9.46 -24.59
CA VAL A 43 -4.97 -10.46 -24.81
C VAL A 43 -4.19 -10.79 -23.54
N GLY A 44 -4.46 -11.96 -22.96
CA GLY A 44 -3.55 -12.67 -22.07
C GLY A 44 -3.48 -12.12 -20.64
N HIS A 45 -3.00 -12.96 -19.73
CA HIS A 45 -2.64 -12.54 -18.39
C HIS A 45 -1.72 -11.30 -18.48
N PRO A 46 -1.90 -10.28 -17.63
CA PRO A 46 -1.03 -9.12 -17.65
C PRO A 46 0.41 -9.58 -17.59
N ARG A 47 1.21 -9.13 -18.57
CA ARG A 47 2.62 -9.51 -18.68
C ARG A 47 3.33 -9.14 -17.39
N ILE A 48 4.06 -10.10 -16.84
CA ILE A 48 4.94 -9.87 -15.69
C ILE A 48 6.06 -8.95 -16.17
N GLU A 49 6.25 -7.84 -15.46
CA GLU A 49 7.37 -6.93 -15.68
C GLU A 49 8.65 -7.55 -15.13
N ARG A 50 9.63 -7.72 -16.01
CA ARG A 50 10.93 -8.35 -15.70
C ARG A 50 12.00 -7.33 -15.34
N ASN A 51 11.77 -6.06 -15.64
CA ASN A 51 12.70 -4.97 -15.36
C ASN A 51 11.98 -3.85 -14.60
N VAL A 52 11.68 -4.14 -13.34
CA VAL A 52 11.21 -3.12 -12.40
C VAL A 52 12.35 -2.12 -12.20
N ALA A 53 12.04 -0.84 -12.26
CA ALA A 53 12.98 0.25 -12.05
C ALA A 53 12.70 1.02 -10.75
N ARG A 54 11.47 0.93 -10.22
CA ARG A 54 11.05 1.65 -9.01
C ARG A 54 9.98 0.87 -8.25
N VAL A 55 10.07 0.93 -6.93
CA VAL A 55 9.01 0.50 -6.01
C VAL A 55 8.52 1.73 -5.25
N VAL A 56 7.20 1.85 -5.09
CA VAL A 56 6.55 2.88 -4.28
C VAL A 56 5.66 2.17 -3.26
N ALA A 57 5.77 2.58 -2.00
CA ALA A 57 4.94 2.05 -0.93
C ALA A 57 4.26 3.21 -0.19
N LEU A 58 2.96 3.08 0.01
CA LEU A 58 2.14 3.99 0.81
C LEU A 58 1.67 3.23 2.05
N TRP A 59 1.76 3.87 3.20
CA TRP A 59 1.46 3.25 4.48
C TRP A 59 0.53 4.12 5.32
N GLU A 60 -0.49 3.49 5.90
CA GLU A 60 -1.40 4.13 6.86
C GLU A 60 -1.51 3.30 8.14
N PRO A 61 -1.59 3.95 9.32
CA PRO A 61 -1.84 3.24 10.57
C PRO A 61 -3.25 2.66 10.56
N THR A 62 -3.38 1.39 10.92
CA THR A 62 -4.67 0.69 10.94
C THR A 62 -4.73 -0.40 12.03
N THR A 63 -5.85 -1.11 12.08
CA THR A 63 -6.04 -2.31 12.90
C THR A 63 -6.49 -3.47 12.03
N GLY A 64 -5.98 -4.66 12.30
CA GLY A 64 -6.29 -5.87 11.55
C GLY A 64 -6.07 -7.12 12.39
N LYS A 65 -5.95 -8.26 11.72
CA LYS A 65 -5.63 -9.54 12.35
C LYS A 65 -4.12 -9.72 12.44
N GLY A 66 -3.62 -9.98 13.64
CA GLY A 66 -2.24 -10.37 13.89
C GLY A 66 -1.94 -11.78 13.42
N LEU A 67 -0.68 -12.20 13.57
CA LEU A 67 -0.24 -13.56 13.27
C LEU A 67 -0.88 -14.62 14.20
N ASP A 68 -1.39 -14.19 15.34
CA ASP A 68 -2.11 -14.98 16.35
C ASP A 68 -3.64 -14.96 16.18
N ASP A 69 -4.14 -14.42 15.05
CA ASP A 69 -5.56 -14.18 14.75
C ASP A 69 -6.27 -13.25 15.78
N GLN A 70 -5.51 -12.57 16.64
CA GLN A 70 -6.03 -11.54 17.52
C GLN A 70 -6.03 -10.18 16.83
N ASN A 71 -6.79 -9.24 17.38
CA ASN A 71 -6.80 -7.88 16.88
C ASN A 71 -5.44 -7.21 17.18
N ALA A 72 -4.73 -6.82 16.14
CA ALA A 72 -3.45 -6.14 16.21
C ALA A 72 -3.56 -4.74 15.60
N ARG A 73 -2.81 -3.78 16.16
CA ARG A 73 -2.48 -2.55 15.43
C ARG A 73 -1.45 -2.89 14.35
N GLY A 74 -1.40 -2.09 13.31
CA GLY A 74 -0.42 -2.30 12.25
C GLY A 74 -0.57 -1.28 11.14
N PHE A 75 -0.22 -1.70 9.94
CA PHE A 75 -0.05 -0.83 8.80
C PHE A 75 -0.80 -1.40 7.60
N ALA A 76 -1.68 -0.59 7.01
CA ALA A 76 -2.24 -0.87 5.69
C ALA A 76 -1.25 -0.34 4.65
N GLY A 77 -0.78 -1.24 3.78
CA GLY A 77 0.16 -0.92 2.71
C GLY A 77 -0.49 -1.00 1.34
N GLN A 78 -0.24 0.00 0.50
CA GLN A 78 -0.45 -0.10 -0.94
C GLN A 78 0.91 0.05 -1.66
N ILE A 79 1.31 -1.01 -2.35
CA ILE A 79 2.63 -1.12 -2.98
C ILE A 79 2.46 -1.21 -4.50
N LEU A 80 3.20 -0.38 -5.23
CA LEU A 80 3.22 -0.33 -6.70
C LEU A 80 4.64 -0.52 -7.20
N PHE A 81 4.75 -1.25 -8.30
CA PHE A 81 6.01 -1.52 -9.00
C PHE A 81 5.94 -0.86 -10.36
N PHE A 82 7.02 -0.20 -10.79
CA PHE A 82 7.07 0.45 -12.10
C PHE A 82 8.25 -0.09 -12.89
N GLY A 83 7.98 -0.54 -14.10
CA GLY A 83 9.00 -0.85 -15.10
C GLY A 83 9.69 0.40 -15.63
N SER A 84 10.73 0.21 -16.43
CA SER A 84 11.44 1.32 -17.08
C SER A 84 10.52 1.99 -18.13
N GLY A 85 10.07 3.22 -17.87
CA GLY A 85 9.17 3.95 -18.76
C GLY A 85 7.69 3.61 -18.60
N CYS A 86 7.32 2.82 -17.59
CA CYS A 86 5.92 2.55 -17.28
C CYS A 86 5.32 3.67 -16.42
N GLU A 87 4.19 4.22 -16.85
CA GLU A 87 3.44 5.23 -16.08
C GLU A 87 2.48 4.62 -15.05
N THR A 88 2.10 3.35 -15.25
CA THR A 88 1.19 2.60 -14.39
C THR A 88 1.91 1.47 -13.65
N GLY A 89 1.35 1.06 -12.52
CA GLY A 89 1.80 -0.08 -11.76
C GLY A 89 1.79 -1.36 -12.58
N ALA A 90 2.89 -2.09 -12.50
CA ALA A 90 3.15 -3.32 -13.23
C ALA A 90 2.94 -4.54 -12.33
N ARG A 91 2.50 -5.65 -12.95
CA ARG A 91 2.46 -6.95 -12.28
C ARG A 91 3.88 -7.48 -12.21
N VAL A 92 4.29 -7.97 -11.05
CA VAL A 92 5.65 -8.46 -10.80
C VAL A 92 5.63 -9.89 -10.30
N HIS A 93 6.76 -10.58 -10.46
CA HIS A 93 7.03 -11.89 -9.89
C HIS A 93 8.44 -11.87 -9.29
N GLY A 94 8.54 -12.15 -8.00
CA GLY A 94 9.76 -12.03 -7.22
C GLY A 94 9.45 -11.98 -5.73
N THR A 95 10.49 -12.07 -4.91
CA THR A 95 10.35 -12.05 -3.45
C THR A 95 10.20 -10.62 -2.96
N VAL A 96 9.26 -10.38 -2.04
CA VAL A 96 9.08 -9.09 -1.38
C VAL A 96 9.40 -9.23 0.10
N ASN A 97 10.33 -8.41 0.58
CA ASN A 97 10.64 -8.25 2.00
C ASN A 97 10.10 -6.92 2.49
N ILE A 98 9.37 -6.94 3.60
CA ILE A 98 8.89 -5.74 4.28
C ILE A 98 9.55 -5.69 5.65
N TYR A 99 10.42 -4.71 5.83
CA TYR A 99 11.14 -4.47 7.08
C TYR A 99 10.35 -3.51 7.95
N GLU A 100 10.18 -3.90 9.21
CA GLU A 100 9.56 -3.12 10.25
C GLU A 100 10.63 -2.70 11.26
N TYR A 101 10.71 -1.40 11.53
CA TYR A 101 11.64 -0.81 12.50
C TYR A 101 10.86 -0.17 13.65
N ASP A 102 11.35 -0.37 14.88
CA ASP A 102 10.78 0.23 16.09
C ASP A 102 11.48 1.55 16.44
N ASN A 103 10.75 2.49 17.04
CA ASN A 103 11.26 3.82 17.46
C ASN A 103 12.05 4.55 16.34
N TYR A 104 11.49 4.53 15.12
CA TYR A 104 12.13 5.15 13.97
C TYR A 104 12.09 6.68 14.06
N ASP A 105 13.23 7.32 13.86
CA ASP A 105 13.35 8.77 13.70
C ASP A 105 14.13 9.08 12.42
N ALA A 106 13.47 9.73 11.46
CA ALA A 106 14.06 10.09 10.18
C ALA A 106 15.18 11.14 10.27
N ASN A 107 15.32 11.82 11.42
CA ASN A 107 16.34 12.84 11.67
C ASN A 107 17.48 12.34 12.57
N SER A 108 17.38 11.12 13.08
CA SER A 108 18.47 10.51 13.86
C SER A 108 19.55 9.97 12.93
N ASP A 109 20.81 10.11 13.36
CA ASP A 109 21.96 9.48 12.71
C ASP A 109 22.16 8.02 13.17
N GLU A 110 21.38 7.55 14.15
CA GLU A 110 21.43 6.17 14.63
C GLU A 110 20.74 5.21 13.66
N GLU A 111 21.33 4.02 13.48
CA GLU A 111 20.73 2.98 12.67
C GLU A 111 19.44 2.46 13.35
N PRO A 112 18.29 2.44 12.65
CA PRO A 112 17.05 2.05 13.26
C PRO A 112 17.03 0.56 13.62
N VAL A 113 16.45 0.24 14.77
CA VAL A 113 16.38 -1.14 15.27
C VAL A 113 15.35 -1.93 14.48
N LEU A 114 15.82 -2.93 13.72
CA LEU A 114 14.95 -3.85 13.01
C LEU A 114 14.11 -4.67 14.01
N LEU A 115 12.80 -4.51 13.93
CA LEU A 115 11.84 -5.24 14.76
C LEU A 115 11.44 -6.56 14.10
N HIS A 116 11.12 -6.55 12.80
CA HIS A 116 10.69 -7.74 12.08
C HIS A 116 10.91 -7.63 10.57
N THR A 117 10.97 -8.78 9.90
CA THR A 117 10.99 -8.89 8.43
C THR A 117 9.87 -9.82 7.98
N PHE A 118 8.91 -9.29 7.23
CA PHE A 118 7.88 -10.07 6.58
C PHE A 118 8.35 -10.42 5.16
N ALA A 119 8.69 -11.68 4.94
CA ALA A 119 9.12 -12.20 3.65
C ALA A 119 7.94 -12.88 2.93
N PHE A 120 7.71 -12.47 1.69
CA PHE A 120 6.69 -13.02 0.81
C PHE A 120 7.36 -13.63 -0.41
N ASP A 121 7.20 -14.94 -0.57
CA ASP A 121 7.57 -15.63 -1.80
C ASP A 121 6.70 -15.17 -2.98
N PRO A 122 7.15 -15.33 -4.24
CA PRO A 122 6.45 -14.78 -5.40
C PRO A 122 4.97 -15.16 -5.49
N ASP A 123 4.64 -16.42 -5.19
CA ASP A 123 3.26 -16.93 -5.23
C ASP A 123 2.43 -16.39 -4.06
N ALA A 124 3.04 -16.26 -2.87
CA ALA A 124 2.39 -15.66 -1.72
C ALA A 124 2.13 -14.16 -1.94
N TRP A 125 3.02 -13.47 -2.66
CA TRP A 125 2.86 -12.05 -2.97
C TRP A 125 1.70 -11.78 -3.92
N GLU A 126 1.47 -12.67 -4.88
CA GLU A 126 0.42 -12.51 -5.90
C GLU A 126 -0.99 -12.39 -5.31
N VAL A 127 -1.26 -12.99 -4.14
CA VAL A 127 -2.58 -12.92 -3.48
C VAL A 127 -2.97 -11.49 -3.07
N HIS A 128 -1.98 -10.61 -2.90
CA HIS A 128 -2.19 -9.22 -2.52
C HIS A 128 -2.54 -8.33 -3.72
N ARG A 129 -2.46 -8.85 -4.95
CA ARG A 129 -2.61 -8.06 -6.17
C ARG A 129 -4.06 -7.66 -6.44
N GLY A 130 -4.26 -6.37 -6.67
CA GLY A 130 -5.43 -5.78 -7.30
C GLY A 130 -5.06 -5.10 -8.63
N VAL A 131 -6.09 -4.76 -9.41
CA VAL A 131 -5.96 -3.94 -10.63
C VAL A 131 -6.93 -2.78 -10.51
N GLY A 132 -6.43 -1.55 -10.68
CA GLY A 132 -7.23 -0.34 -10.60
C GLY A 132 -6.74 0.72 -11.58
N THR A 133 -7.14 1.98 -11.35
CA THR A 133 -6.83 3.11 -12.25
C THR A 133 -5.34 3.38 -12.42
N PHE A 134 -4.53 3.05 -11.40
CA PHE A 134 -3.07 3.19 -11.45
C PHE A 134 -2.37 1.91 -11.91
N GLY A 135 -3.08 0.96 -12.53
CA GLY A 135 -2.54 -0.34 -12.93
C GLY A 135 -2.54 -1.36 -11.80
N HIS A 136 -1.53 -2.22 -11.78
CA HIS A 136 -1.35 -3.23 -10.74
C HIS A 136 -0.86 -2.61 -9.44
N SER A 137 -1.51 -2.99 -8.33
CA SER A 137 -1.10 -2.61 -6.98
C SER A 137 -1.28 -3.77 -6.03
N TYR A 138 -0.52 -3.80 -4.95
CA TYR A 138 -0.52 -4.87 -3.96
C TYR A 138 -0.95 -4.31 -2.61
N SER A 139 -2.02 -4.87 -2.04
CA SER A 139 -2.60 -4.42 -0.78
C SER A 139 -2.28 -5.40 0.34
N VAL A 140 -1.62 -4.92 1.39
CA VAL A 140 -1.15 -5.75 2.52
C VAL A 140 -1.55 -5.13 3.86
N PHE A 141 -1.72 -5.99 4.85
CA PHE A 141 -1.73 -5.59 6.26
C PHE A 141 -0.50 -6.16 6.95
N ILE A 142 0.26 -5.30 7.61
CA ILE A 142 1.45 -5.67 8.38
C ILE A 142 1.16 -5.41 9.86
N PRO A 143 1.05 -6.45 10.70
CA PRO A 143 0.81 -6.26 12.12
C PRO A 143 2.06 -5.70 12.81
N TYR A 144 1.88 -4.81 13.78
CA TYR A 144 2.96 -4.31 14.61
C TYR A 144 3.39 -5.40 15.60
N MET A 145 4.64 -5.86 15.50
CA MET A 145 5.08 -7.08 16.21
C MET A 145 5.31 -6.90 17.70
N LYS A 146 5.33 -5.66 18.21
CA LYS A 146 5.51 -5.38 19.62
C LYS A 146 4.18 -5.13 20.32
N HIS A 147 3.88 -5.92 21.34
CA HIS A 147 2.60 -5.83 22.05
C HIS A 147 2.63 -4.76 23.16
N HIS A 148 2.37 -3.50 22.82
CA HIS A 148 2.02 -2.45 23.78
C HIS A 148 1.01 -1.45 23.19
N LYS A 149 0.42 -0.62 24.05
CA LYS A 149 -0.64 0.35 23.68
C LYS A 149 -0.15 1.79 23.65
N ASP A 150 1.14 1.99 23.81
CA ASP A 150 1.76 3.30 23.73
C ASP A 150 1.86 3.78 22.28
N GLN A 151 1.98 5.09 22.13
CA GLN A 151 2.27 5.71 20.84
C GLN A 151 3.69 5.34 20.42
N VAL A 152 3.89 5.06 19.14
CA VAL A 152 5.20 4.68 18.62
C VAL A 152 5.36 5.13 17.17
N HIS A 153 6.54 5.65 16.86
CA HIS A 153 6.98 5.96 15.50
C HIS A 153 7.67 4.72 14.94
N CYS A 154 7.13 4.17 13.86
CA CYS A 154 7.65 2.97 13.21
C CYS A 154 8.20 3.32 11.83
N GLY A 155 9.24 2.62 11.41
CA GLY A 155 9.79 2.74 10.07
C GLY A 155 9.40 1.52 9.24
N LEU A 156 8.90 1.73 8.03
CA LEU A 156 8.64 0.64 7.07
C LEU A 156 9.45 0.80 5.80
N LYS A 157 10.10 -0.28 5.36
CA LYS A 157 10.85 -0.34 4.10
C LYS A 157 10.48 -1.59 3.32
N VAL A 158 10.30 -1.44 2.01
CA VAL A 158 10.05 -2.56 1.10
C VAL A 158 11.29 -2.82 0.26
N GLU A 159 11.71 -4.07 0.17
CA GLU A 159 12.69 -4.58 -0.79
C GLU A 159 12.02 -5.60 -1.70
N PHE A 160 12.27 -5.46 -3.00
CA PHE A 160 11.86 -6.42 -4.02
C PHE A 160 13.08 -7.05 -4.65
N ILE A 161 13.09 -8.38 -4.67
CA ILE A 161 14.14 -9.22 -5.26
C ILE A 161 13.54 -9.87 -6.51
N MET A 162 14.07 -9.49 -7.67
CA MET A 162 13.67 -10.05 -8.96
C MET A 162 14.17 -11.49 -9.12
N GLU A 163 13.60 -12.23 -10.08
CA GLU A 163 14.03 -13.59 -10.43
C GLU A 163 15.53 -13.69 -10.77
N ASP A 164 16.11 -12.62 -11.34
CA ASP A 164 17.54 -12.56 -11.67
C ASP A 164 18.44 -12.13 -10.49
N GLY A 165 17.85 -11.95 -9.31
CA GLY A 165 18.54 -11.58 -8.07
C GLY A 165 18.78 -10.08 -7.89
N ARG A 166 18.45 -9.22 -8.87
CA ARG A 166 18.53 -7.77 -8.70
C ARG A 166 17.55 -7.30 -7.63
N ARG A 167 17.95 -6.28 -6.86
CA ARG A 167 17.16 -5.76 -5.74
C ARG A 167 16.82 -4.30 -5.93
N ILE A 168 15.58 -3.95 -5.60
CA ILE A 168 15.12 -2.55 -5.55
C ILE A 168 14.42 -2.34 -4.23
N SER A 169 14.76 -1.26 -3.54
CA SER A 169 14.16 -0.90 -2.27
C SER A 169 13.51 0.47 -2.32
N THR A 170 12.50 0.66 -1.47
CA THR A 170 12.02 2.00 -1.12
C THR A 170 12.95 2.67 -0.11
N GLY A 171 12.78 3.99 0.08
CA GLY A 171 13.19 4.61 1.34
C GLY A 171 12.36 4.09 2.51
N THR A 172 12.82 4.35 3.73
CA THR A 172 12.02 4.06 4.94
C THR A 172 10.95 5.12 5.11
N THR A 173 9.70 4.69 5.30
CA THR A 173 8.55 5.55 5.58
C THR A 173 8.25 5.52 7.07
N GLU A 174 8.21 6.67 7.70
CA GLU A 174 7.80 6.81 9.10
C GLU A 174 6.27 6.78 9.22
N VAL A 175 5.75 5.94 10.12
CA VAL A 175 4.32 5.82 10.42
C VAL A 175 4.10 5.84 11.92
N LEU A 176 3.21 6.74 12.37
CA LEU A 176 2.85 6.88 13.77
C LEU A 176 1.67 5.97 14.13
N LEU A 177 1.91 4.98 14.98
CA LEU A 177 0.84 4.20 15.60
C LEU A 177 0.34 4.89 16.85
N GLN A 178 -0.91 5.32 16.83
CA GLN A 178 -1.51 6.04 17.95
C GLN A 178 -1.67 5.15 19.18
N GLY A 179 -1.35 5.71 20.34
CA GLY A 179 -1.61 5.07 21.63
C GLY A 179 -3.05 5.26 22.09
N LYS A 180 -3.46 4.55 23.15
CA LYS A 180 -4.83 4.61 23.70
C LYS A 180 -5.27 6.03 24.15
N ARG A 181 -4.32 6.95 24.38
CA ARG A 181 -4.57 8.34 24.78
C ARG A 181 -4.60 9.34 23.62
N GLY A 182 -4.24 8.96 22.39
CA GLY A 182 -4.04 9.89 21.26
C GLY A 182 -5.18 10.02 20.25
N ARG A 183 -6.32 9.32 20.45
CA ARG A 183 -7.42 9.31 19.45
C ARG A 183 -8.18 10.65 19.36
N SER A 184 -7.99 11.58 20.29
CA SER A 184 -8.83 12.77 20.40
C SER A 184 -8.38 13.98 19.58
N GLU A 185 -7.16 14.02 19.02
CA GLU A 185 -6.61 15.27 18.43
C GLU A 185 -6.14 15.19 16.97
N VAL A 186 -5.96 14.01 16.37
CA VAL A 186 -5.28 13.87 15.06
C VAL A 186 -6.21 13.44 13.91
N SER A 187 -7.53 13.38 14.14
CA SER A 187 -8.47 13.18 13.02
C SER A 187 -8.46 14.36 12.02
N GLU A 188 -7.80 15.48 12.34
CA GLU A 188 -7.71 16.66 11.49
C GLU A 188 -6.34 16.87 10.81
N SER A 189 -5.26 16.20 11.21
CA SER A 189 -3.91 16.53 10.73
C SER A 189 -3.35 15.58 9.65
N THR A 190 -3.84 14.35 9.55
CA THR A 190 -3.34 13.40 8.53
C THR A 190 -4.15 13.50 7.23
N ARG A 191 -4.02 14.63 6.54
CA ARG A 191 -4.23 14.68 5.09
C ARG A 191 -2.87 14.97 4.47
N GLY A 192 -2.35 13.94 3.79
CA GLY A 192 -0.98 13.85 3.31
C GLY A 192 -0.46 15.11 2.66
N PHE A 193 0.73 15.51 3.09
CA PHE A 193 1.63 16.31 2.29
C PHE A 193 3.03 15.74 2.41
N VAL A 194 3.56 15.29 1.27
CA VAL A 194 4.97 14.99 1.08
C VAL A 194 5.75 16.26 1.45
N ARG A 195 6.59 16.19 2.50
CA ARG A 195 7.53 17.26 2.82
C ARG A 195 8.65 17.21 1.78
N GLN A 196 8.44 17.87 0.65
CA GLN A 196 9.49 18.06 -0.35
C GLN A 196 10.58 18.94 0.27
N ARG A 197 11.70 18.30 0.64
CA ARG A 197 12.91 18.96 1.17
C ARG A 197 13.27 20.10 0.20
N GLN A 198 13.24 21.33 0.69
CA GLN A 198 13.58 22.53 -0.07
C GLN A 198 14.94 22.35 -0.75
N ILE A 199 14.96 22.51 -2.07
CA ILE A 199 16.17 22.70 -2.86
C ILE A 199 16.82 23.99 -2.35
N GLY A 200 17.96 23.86 -1.69
CA GLY A 200 18.72 25.00 -1.18
C GLY A 200 19.23 25.86 -2.32
N SER A 201 18.68 27.06 -2.47
CA SER A 201 19.35 28.16 -3.16
C SER A 201 20.32 28.81 -2.18
N ASN A 202 21.57 28.34 -2.14
CA ASN A 202 22.64 29.09 -1.51
C ASN A 202 22.96 30.29 -2.41
N THR A 203 22.38 31.45 -2.09
CA THR A 203 22.97 32.74 -2.44
C THR A 203 23.66 33.25 -1.18
N GLU A 204 24.94 32.94 -1.05
CA GLU A 204 25.82 33.55 -0.07
C GLU A 204 25.99 35.03 -0.42
N ALA A 205 25.43 35.91 0.41
CA ALA A 205 25.78 37.32 0.42
C ALA A 205 26.08 37.73 1.87
N MET A 206 27.37 37.99 2.09
CA MET A 206 28.00 38.58 3.26
C MET A 206 27.19 39.71 3.90
N SER A 207 27.04 39.65 5.21
CA SER A 207 26.64 40.76 6.07
C SER A 207 27.89 41.53 6.51
N SER A 208 27.99 42.82 6.14
CA SER A 208 28.14 43.94 7.09
C SER A 208 28.69 45.20 6.40
N GLN A 209 27.84 46.22 6.26
CA GLN A 209 28.09 47.63 6.63
C GLN A 209 26.97 48.53 6.10
N ALA A 210 26.28 49.22 7.00
CA ALA A 210 25.44 50.38 6.70
C ALA A 210 26.36 51.61 6.48
N PRO A 211 25.97 52.65 5.70
CA PRO A 211 24.96 53.60 6.20
C PRO A 211 24.03 54.27 5.15
N SER A 212 22.94 54.85 5.69
CA SER A 212 22.20 56.05 5.24
C SER A 212 21.64 56.15 3.82
N GLY A 213 20.30 56.25 3.74
CA GLY A 213 19.57 56.79 2.60
C GLY A 213 18.06 56.60 2.72
N GLU A 214 17.33 57.69 2.98
CA GLU A 214 15.87 57.76 2.93
C GLU A 214 15.35 57.42 1.51
N THR A 215 14.32 56.57 1.39
CA THR A 215 13.21 56.78 0.43
C THR A 215 12.02 55.90 0.83
N SER A 216 10.83 56.50 0.86
CA SER A 216 9.51 55.91 1.07
C SER A 216 9.10 54.86 0.03
N SER A 217 8.37 53.81 0.41
CA SER A 217 7.02 53.47 -0.13
C SER A 217 6.58 52.03 0.23
N GLU A 218 5.42 51.97 0.91
CA GLU A 218 4.40 50.91 1.08
C GLU A 218 4.75 49.41 1.30
N PRO A 219 4.17 48.78 2.35
CA PRO A 219 4.12 47.32 2.45
C PRO A 219 3.09 46.74 1.48
N ARG A 220 3.55 45.90 0.54
CA ARG A 220 2.68 45.06 -0.30
C ARG A 220 1.83 44.15 0.58
N THR A 221 0.54 44.47 0.69
CA THR A 221 -0.49 43.60 1.25
C THR A 221 -0.69 42.38 0.34
N LEU A 222 -0.50 41.18 0.89
CA LEU A 222 -0.85 39.93 0.23
C LEU A 222 -2.38 39.80 0.22
N ASN A 223 -2.99 40.04 -0.94
CA ASN A 223 -4.40 39.80 -1.14
C ASN A 223 -4.67 38.29 -1.17
N THR A 224 -5.22 37.76 -0.08
CA THR A 224 -5.85 36.44 -0.04
C THR A 224 -7.11 36.47 -0.91
N LEU A 225 -7.05 35.79 -2.06
CA LEU A 225 -8.22 35.50 -2.87
C LEU A 225 -8.94 34.28 -2.27
N SER A 226 -10.08 34.53 -1.63
CA SER A 226 -11.00 33.49 -1.15
C SER A 226 -11.94 33.08 -2.29
N ILE A 227 -11.98 31.78 -2.60
CA ILE A 227 -12.89 31.20 -3.61
C ILE A 227 -14.22 30.89 -2.92
N PRO A 228 -15.35 31.50 -3.32
CA PRO A 228 -16.64 31.20 -2.71
C PRO A 228 -17.18 29.86 -3.22
N LEU A 229 -17.63 29.01 -2.30
CA LEU A 229 -18.33 27.77 -2.60
C LEU A 229 -19.80 28.05 -2.94
N PRO A 230 -20.39 27.31 -3.90
CA PRO A 230 -21.78 27.47 -4.27
C PRO A 230 -22.71 27.02 -3.13
N LYS A 231 -23.73 27.84 -2.86
CA LYS A 231 -24.79 27.50 -1.91
C LYS A 231 -25.70 26.45 -2.53
N ARG A 232 -25.97 25.37 -1.79
CA ARG A 232 -27.02 24.40 -2.08
C ARG A 232 -28.40 24.99 -1.81
#